data_AF-A0A076L0W7-F1
#
_entry.id   AF-A0A076L0W7-F1
#
_cell.length_a   1.000
_cell.length_b   1.000
_cell.length_c   1.000
_cell.angle_alpha   90.00
_cell.angle_beta   90.00
_cell.angle_gamma   90.00
#
_symmetry.space_group_name_H-M   'P 1'
#
loop_
_entity.id
_entity.type
_entity.pdbx_description
1 polymer ?
#
loop_
_entity_poly.entity_id
_entity_poly.type
_entity_poly.pdbx_seq_one_letter_code
_entity_poly.pdbx_strand_id
1 'polypeptide(L)' 'MGERQKLAKVEPALEEQFMSGRVYACISSRPGQCGRCDGYVLEGRELEFYQRKIKARKGK' A
#
# COMPACT_ATOMS: atom_id res chain seq x y z
N MET A 1 8.26 28.70 -4.44
CA MET A 1 7.27 27.59 -4.41
C MET A 1 7.42 26.81 -5.71
N GLY A 2 7.90 25.57 -5.68
CA GLY A 2 8.06 24.79 -6.93
C GLY A 2 8.96 23.56 -6.81
N GLU A 3 9.82 23.47 -5.79
CA GLU A 3 10.73 22.32 -5.64
C GLU A 3 10.03 21.06 -5.13
N ARG A 4 9.03 21.19 -4.23
CA ARG A 4 8.26 20.03 -3.72
C ARG A 4 7.48 19.29 -4.81
N GLN A 5 6.96 20.01 -5.81
CA GLN A 5 6.13 19.41 -6.86
C GLN A 5 6.93 18.52 -7.82
N LYS A 6 8.23 18.81 -8.01
CA LYS A 6 9.09 18.05 -8.93
C LYS A 6 9.27 16.59 -8.51
N LEU A 7 9.15 16.30 -7.21
CA LEU A 7 9.31 14.98 -6.61
C LEU A 7 7.99 14.34 -6.17
N ALA A 8 6.84 14.97 -6.48
CA ALA A 8 5.52 14.53 -6.02
C ALA A 8 4.90 13.44 -6.90
N LYS A 9 5.68 12.78 -7.77
CA LYS A 9 5.15 11.75 -8.66
C LYS A 9 4.83 10.49 -7.86
N VAL A 10 3.57 10.07 -7.93
CA VAL A 10 3.07 8.85 -7.30
C VAL A 10 2.98 7.73 -8.34
N GLU A 11 3.21 6.49 -7.93
CA GLU A 11 3.06 5.32 -8.79
C GLU A 11 1.58 5.13 -9.21
N PRO A 12 1.29 4.82 -10.50
CA PRO A 12 -0.09 4.71 -10.99
C PRO A 12 -0.95 3.72 -10.21
N ALA A 13 -0.37 2.57 -9.80
CA ALA A 13 -1.07 1.55 -9.02
C ALA A 13 -1.48 2.02 -7.62
N LEU A 14 -0.75 3.00 -7.07
CA LEU A 14 -1.07 3.61 -5.78
C LEU A 14 -2.10 4.74 -5.96
N GLU A 15 -2.02 5.49 -7.06
CA GLU A 15 -3.02 6.50 -7.42
C GLU A 15 -4.43 5.89 -7.57
N GLU A 16 -4.54 4.72 -8.23
CA GLU A 16 -5.80 3.97 -8.33
C GLU A 16 -6.38 3.60 -6.94
N GLN A 17 -5.52 3.20 -6.01
CA GLN A 17 -5.93 2.90 -4.63
C GLN A 17 -6.41 4.14 -3.88
N PHE A 18 -5.71 5.27 -4.03
CA PHE A 18 -6.15 6.53 -3.46
C PHE A 18 -7.51 6.97 -4.00
N MET A 19 -7.76 6.80 -5.31
CA MET A 19 -9.09 7.05 -5.89
C MET A 19 -10.17 6.13 -5.31
N SER A 20 -9.83 4.89 -4.97
CA SER A 20 -10.76 3.95 -4.33
C SER A 20 -11.04 4.24 -2.84
N GLY A 21 -10.25 5.12 -2.22
CA GLY A 21 -10.31 5.40 -0.78
C GLY A 21 -9.80 4.27 0.12
N ARG A 22 -9.16 3.24 -0.46
CA ARG A 22 -8.62 2.07 0.25
C ARG A 22 -7.22 1.74 -0.25
N VAL A 23 -6.28 1.57 0.67
CA VAL A 23 -4.88 1.22 0.37
C VAL A 23 -4.51 -0.12 1.00
N TYR A 24 -3.60 -0.84 0.36
CA TYR A 24 -2.98 -2.02 0.97
C TYR A 24 -1.80 -1.62 1.85
N ALA A 25 -1.73 -2.20 3.04
CA ALA A 25 -0.66 -1.96 4.00
C ALA A 25 -0.21 -3.27 4.67
N CYS A 26 1.05 -3.31 5.08
CA CYS A 26 1.62 -4.38 5.90
C CYS A 26 1.64 -3.94 7.37
N ILE A 27 1.11 -4.78 8.26
CA ILE A 27 1.25 -4.58 9.70
C ILE A 27 2.66 -5.02 10.12
N SER A 28 3.46 -4.06 10.60
CA SER A 28 4.84 -4.30 11.05
C SER A 28 4.96 -4.48 12.56
N SER A 29 3.91 -4.10 13.29
CA SER A 29 3.80 -4.28 14.74
C SER A 29 3.40 -5.71 15.12
N ARG A 30 3.50 -6.04 16.42
CA ARG A 30 3.00 -7.28 17.02
C ARG A 30 1.82 -6.97 17.95
N PRO A 31 0.58 -6.93 17.43
CA PRO A 31 -0.57 -6.40 18.18
C PRO A 31 -0.84 -7.14 19.49
N GLY A 32 -0.63 -8.46 19.52
CA GLY A 32 -0.84 -9.27 20.73
C GLY A 32 0.16 -9.00 21.86
N GLN A 33 1.24 -8.28 21.61
CA GLN A 33 2.22 -7.90 22.64
C GLN A 33 2.20 -6.40 22.92
N CYS A 34 2.06 -5.58 21.87
CA CYS A 34 2.16 -4.13 21.98
C CYS A 34 0.79 -3.41 22.04
N GLY A 35 -0.33 -4.09 21.75
CA GLY A 35 -1.66 -3.49 21.68
C GLY A 35 -1.85 -2.49 20.54
N ARG A 36 -0.96 -2.49 19.53
CA ARG A 36 -0.97 -1.56 18.40
C ARG A 36 -0.92 -2.31 17.07
N CYS A 37 -1.51 -1.72 16.04
CA CYS A 37 -1.57 -2.22 14.67
C CYS A 37 -0.87 -1.25 13.71
N ASP A 38 0.32 -0.80 14.08
CA ASP A 38 1.16 0.06 13.25
C ASP A 38 1.73 -0.73 12.05
N GLY A 39 1.98 -0.03 10.95
CA GLY A 39 2.35 -0.62 9.67
C GLY A 39 2.82 0.42 8.64
N TYR A 40 3.05 -0.05 7.42
CA TYR A 40 3.44 0.79 6.28
C TYR A 40 2.63 0.43 5.03
N VAL A 41 2.45 1.40 4.13
CA VAL A 41 1.72 1.22 2.86
C VAL A 41 2.59 0.42 1.89
N LEU A 42 1.97 -0.49 1.14
CA LEU A 42 2.68 -1.28 0.13
C LEU A 42 2.94 -0.44 -1.12
N GLU A 43 4.19 -0.43 -1.59
CA GLU A 43 4.62 0.34 -2.77
C GLU A 43 5.40 -0.53 -3.76
N GLY A 44 5.47 -0.08 -5.02
CA GLY A 44 6.28 -0.70 -6.07
C GLY A 44 6.09 -2.22 -6.23
N ARG A 45 7.20 -2.96 -6.23
CA ARG A 45 7.21 -4.42 -6.47
C ARG A 45 6.47 -5.22 -5.39
N GLU A 46 6.51 -4.75 -4.15
CA GLU A 46 5.82 -5.42 -3.03
C GLU A 46 4.31 -5.35 -3.22
N LEU A 47 3.81 -4.17 -3.60
CA LEU A 47 2.40 -3.98 -3.92
C LEU A 47 1.95 -4.90 -5.07
N GLU A 48 2.75 -4.97 -6.13
CA GLU A 48 2.42 -5.78 -7.30
C GLU A 48 2.36 -7.28 -6.96
N PHE A 49 3.29 -7.77 -6.14
CA PHE A 49 3.33 -9.15 -5.68
C PHE A 49 2.06 -9.53 -4.89
N TYR A 50 1.68 -8.70 -3.92
CA TYR A 50 0.49 -8.97 -3.10
C TYR A 50 -0.81 -8.80 -3.89
N GLN A 51 -0.91 -7.81 -4.79
CA GLN A 51 -2.07 -7.68 -5.66
C GLN A 51 -2.32 -8.94 -6.49
N ARG A 52 -1.27 -9.51 -7.10
CA ARG A 52 -1.38 -10.77 -7.88
C ARG A 52 -1.90 -11.92 -7.01
N LYS A 53 -1.36 -12.08 -5.79
CA LYS A 53 -1.84 -13.11 -4.84
C LYS A 53 -3.29 -12.92 -4.43
N ILE A 54 -3.71 -11.68 -4.12
CA ILE A 54 -5.08 -11.38 -3.70
C ILE A 54 -6.07 -11.66 -4.83
N LYS A 55 -5.76 -11.22 -6.06
CA LYS A 55 -6.59 -11.48 -7.25
C LYS A 55 -6.72 -12.98 -7.53
N ALA A 56 -5.61 -13.73 -7.47
CA ALA A 56 -5.60 -15.18 -7.67
C ALA A 56 -6.43 -15.94 -6.61
N ARG A 57 -6.46 -15.44 -5.36
CA ARG A 57 -7.26 -16.06 -4.29
C ARG A 57 -8.74 -15.76 -4.40
N LYS A 58 -9.12 -14.59 -4.96
CA LYS A 58 -10.53 -14.19 -5.16
C LYS A 58 -11.18 -14.87 -6.37
N GLY A 59 -10.39 -15.34 -7.33
CA GLY A 59 -10.87 -16.08 -8.51
C GLY A 59 -11.04 -17.60 -8.30
N LYS A 60 -10.78 -18.11 -7.10
CA LYS A 60 -11.19 -19.45 -6.66
C LYS A 60 -12.44 -19.33 -5.82
#